data_AF-A0A821RKX6-F1
#
_entry.id   AF-A0A821RKX6-F1
#
_cell.length_a   1.000
_cell.length_b   1.000
_cell.length_c   1.000
_cell.angle_alpha   90.00
_cell.angle_beta   90.00
_cell.angle_gamma   90.00
#
_symmetry.space_group_name_H-M   'P 1'
#
loop_
_entity.id
_entity.type
_entity.pdbx_description
1 polymer ?
#
loop_
_entity_poly.entity_id
_entity_poly.type
_entity_poly.pdbx_seq_one_letter_code
_entity_poly.pdbx_strand_id
1 'polypeptide(L)'
;MDINEKDSHDLTGHSVKETPDCIYERLRHEISRIGSAARSTSDIFFVFGASGDLAKKKIYPTLWWLYRDGFLPEHICIIGYARSQLTVQKIFENAEKYMKVQDDERDIYKKFISINSYVAGSYDNKKDFENLNHQANELSKQESAHRFFYLALPPSVYECVTELISLYCRPKSPGWLRLIVEKPFGKNLESSNKLSVHLNKFFTEEEIYRIDHYLGKEMVQNIIVLRFANQILSRVWNRDSIAAVNIIFKEDIGTQGRGGYFDEFGIIR
;
A
#
# COMPACT_ATOMS: atom_id res chain seq x y z
N MET A 1 -28.22 22.08 24.89
CA MET A 1 -29.02 22.39 23.69
C MET A 1 -28.42 21.58 22.57
N ASP A 2 -28.94 20.37 22.42
CA ASP A 2 -28.51 19.36 21.47
C ASP A 2 -28.72 19.83 20.04
N ILE A 3 -27.71 19.62 19.19
CA ILE A 3 -27.79 19.90 17.76
C ILE A 3 -27.74 18.57 17.02
N ASN A 4 -28.92 18.21 16.52
CA ASN A 4 -29.32 17.02 15.76
C ASN A 4 -28.26 16.37 14.84
N GLU A 5 -28.07 15.06 15.06
CA GLU A 5 -27.66 14.09 14.03
C GLU A 5 -28.76 14.01 12.95
N LYS A 6 -28.38 14.01 11.67
CA LYS A 6 -29.31 13.84 10.55
C LYS A 6 -29.60 12.35 10.36
N ASP A 7 -30.79 11.92 10.78
CA ASP A 7 -31.36 10.62 10.41
C ASP A 7 -31.72 10.60 8.91
N SER A 8 -31.22 9.61 8.17
CA SER A 8 -31.74 9.22 6.86
C SER A 8 -32.75 8.08 7.04
N HIS A 9 -33.99 8.30 6.62
CA HIS A 9 -35.08 7.33 6.72
C HIS A 9 -35.12 6.39 5.51
N ASP A 10 -35.15 5.08 5.76
CA ASP A 10 -35.61 4.09 4.78
C ASP A 10 -37.15 3.94 4.84
N LEU A 11 -37.77 3.51 3.74
CA LEU A 11 -39.23 3.46 3.49
C LEU A 11 -40.02 2.48 4.40
N THR A 12 -39.42 2.00 5.49
CA THR A 12 -40.02 1.09 6.48
C THR A 12 -39.93 1.60 7.93
N GLY A 13 -39.51 2.85 8.14
CA GLY A 13 -39.70 3.55 9.42
C GLY A 13 -38.87 3.04 10.61
N HIS A 14 -37.79 2.28 10.36
CA HIS A 14 -36.81 1.94 11.40
C HIS A 14 -35.60 2.87 11.31
N SER A 15 -35.30 3.61 12.39
CA SER A 15 -34.03 4.33 12.56
C SER A 15 -32.93 3.30 12.80
N VAL A 16 -32.14 3.00 11.77
CA VAL A 16 -30.94 2.19 11.89
C VAL A 16 -29.80 3.15 12.18
N LYS A 17 -29.36 3.21 13.44
CA LYS A 17 -28.07 3.81 13.77
C LYS A 17 -26.99 2.98 13.05
N GLU A 18 -26.35 3.55 12.03
CA GLU A 18 -25.26 2.87 11.33
C GLU A 18 -24.10 2.66 12.33
N THR A 19 -23.95 1.43 12.78
CA THR A 19 -22.77 1.03 13.54
C THR A 19 -21.55 1.00 12.59
N PRO A 20 -20.31 1.16 13.10
CA PRO A 20 -19.11 1.03 12.29
C PRO A 20 -19.12 -0.25 11.44
N ASP A 21 -19.59 -1.36 12.02
CA ASP A 21 -19.73 -2.66 11.33
C ASP A 21 -20.64 -2.58 10.09
N CYS A 22 -21.72 -1.79 10.14
CA CYS A 22 -22.62 -1.60 9.00
C CYS A 22 -21.96 -0.81 7.86
N ILE A 23 -21.06 0.13 8.19
CA ILE A 23 -20.27 0.88 7.21
C ILE A 23 -19.23 -0.05 6.56
N TYR A 24 -18.57 -0.89 7.35
CA TYR A 24 -17.62 -1.89 6.87
C TYR A 24 -18.27 -2.91 5.91
N GLU A 25 -19.45 -3.42 6.26
CA GLU A 25 -20.21 -4.32 5.38
C GLU A 25 -20.65 -3.65 4.06
N ARG A 26 -21.03 -2.37 4.12
CA ARG A 26 -21.38 -1.60 2.92
C ARG A 26 -20.17 -1.38 2.02
N LEU A 27 -19.02 -1.03 2.59
CA LEU A 27 -17.74 -0.93 1.88
C LEU A 27 -17.33 -2.26 1.25
N ARG A 28 -17.47 -3.39 1.97
CA ARG A 28 -17.24 -4.73 1.42
C ARG A 28 -18.13 -5.01 0.23
N HIS A 29 -19.42 -4.72 0.36
CA HIS A 29 -20.39 -4.95 -0.71
C HIS A 29 -20.12 -4.06 -1.93
N GLU A 30 -19.68 -2.81 -1.73
CA GLU A 30 -19.35 -1.87 -2.80
C GLU A 30 -18.04 -2.23 -3.51
N ILE A 31 -17.01 -2.64 -2.76
CA ILE A 31 -15.74 -3.18 -3.30
C ILE A 31 -16.00 -4.48 -4.06
N SER A 32 -16.84 -5.36 -3.53
CA SER A 32 -17.26 -6.60 -4.21
C SER A 32 -18.03 -6.31 -5.50
N ARG A 33 -18.90 -5.29 -5.52
CA ARG A 33 -19.63 -4.85 -6.73
C ARG A 33 -18.73 -4.24 -7.79
N ILE A 34 -17.71 -3.49 -7.37
CA ILE A 34 -16.69 -2.94 -8.28
C ILE A 34 -15.82 -4.08 -8.83
N GLY A 35 -15.49 -5.07 -8.00
CA GLY A 35 -14.73 -6.27 -8.38
C GLY A 35 -15.51 -7.25 -9.28
N SER A 36 -16.83 -7.38 -9.10
CA SER A 36 -17.65 -8.36 -9.85
C SER A 36 -17.85 -8.01 -11.32
N ALA A 37 -17.54 -6.78 -11.73
CA ALA A 37 -17.55 -6.37 -13.14
C ALA A 37 -16.27 -6.78 -13.89
N ALA A 38 -15.20 -7.15 -13.18
CA ALA A 38 -14.01 -7.73 -13.76
C ALA A 38 -14.19 -9.25 -13.88
N ARG A 39 -14.09 -9.79 -15.11
CA ARG A 39 -13.89 -11.24 -15.34
C ARG A 39 -12.80 -11.74 -14.38
N SER A 40 -12.96 -12.93 -13.82
CA SER A 40 -12.07 -13.63 -12.88
C SER A 40 -10.56 -13.56 -13.21
N THR A 41 -9.94 -12.41 -12.97
CA THR A 41 -8.51 -12.18 -13.14
C THR A 41 -7.87 -12.32 -11.77
N SER A 42 -6.82 -13.13 -11.70
CA SER A 42 -6.02 -13.28 -10.49
C SER A 42 -5.21 -12.00 -10.25
N ASP A 43 -5.02 -11.64 -8.98
CA ASP A 43 -4.15 -10.54 -8.57
C ASP A 43 -2.87 -11.09 -7.95
N ILE A 44 -1.73 -10.45 -8.23
CA ILE A 44 -0.44 -10.80 -7.62
C ILE A 44 0.13 -9.57 -6.93
N PHE A 45 0.45 -9.69 -5.65
CA PHE A 45 1.07 -8.65 -4.86
C PHE A 45 2.53 -9.02 -4.54
N PHE A 46 3.46 -8.36 -5.21
CA PHE A 46 4.89 -8.53 -4.98
C PHE A 46 5.39 -7.61 -3.88
N VAL A 47 6.07 -8.20 -2.89
CA VAL A 47 6.76 -7.47 -1.82
C VAL A 47 8.26 -7.54 -2.06
N PHE A 48 8.81 -6.55 -2.75
CA PHE A 48 10.25 -6.43 -2.96
C PHE A 48 10.91 -5.93 -1.69
N GLY A 49 11.96 -6.61 -1.25
CA GLY A 49 12.56 -6.35 0.07
C GLY A 49 11.80 -7.04 1.20
N ALA A 50 11.17 -8.19 0.92
CA ALA A 50 10.37 -8.96 1.89
C ALA A 50 11.13 -9.36 3.16
N SER A 51 12.46 -9.47 3.11
CA SER A 51 13.31 -9.73 4.29
C SER A 51 13.59 -8.49 5.14
N GLY A 52 13.20 -7.31 4.67
CA GLY A 52 13.48 -6.02 5.29
C GLY A 52 12.57 -5.66 6.45
N ASP A 53 12.99 -4.64 7.19
CA ASP A 53 12.32 -4.19 8.42
C ASP A 53 10.94 -3.57 8.14
N LEU A 54 10.80 -2.82 7.03
CA LEU A 54 9.52 -2.24 6.60
C LEU A 54 8.50 -3.34 6.26
N ALA A 55 8.93 -4.36 5.51
CA ALA A 55 8.08 -5.48 5.16
C ALA A 55 7.56 -6.23 6.40
N LYS A 56 8.49 -6.57 7.31
CA LYS A 56 8.20 -7.27 8.57
C LYS A 56 7.27 -6.49 9.50
N LYS A 57 7.49 -5.18 9.66
CA LYS A 57 6.81 -4.35 10.67
C LYS A 57 5.53 -3.68 10.17
N LYS A 58 5.37 -3.50 8.85
CA LYS A 58 4.27 -2.72 8.25
C LYS A 58 3.58 -3.45 7.12
N ILE A 59 4.29 -3.88 6.07
CA ILE A 59 3.63 -4.38 4.84
C ILE A 59 2.88 -5.69 5.10
N TYR A 60 3.55 -6.72 5.62
CA TYR A 60 2.89 -7.99 5.91
C TYR A 60 1.78 -7.86 6.97
N PRO A 61 1.96 -7.10 8.07
CA PRO A 61 0.86 -6.77 8.98
C PRO A 61 -0.34 -6.09 8.30
N THR A 62 -0.11 -5.10 7.44
CA THR A 62 -1.19 -4.43 6.71
C THR A 62 -1.91 -5.38 5.75
N LEU A 63 -1.16 -6.21 5.01
CA LEU A 63 -1.75 -7.23 4.13
C LEU A 63 -2.56 -8.26 4.92
N TRP A 64 -2.10 -8.65 6.11
CA TRP A 64 -2.87 -9.50 7.02
C TRP A 64 -4.18 -8.85 7.42
N TRP A 65 -4.17 -7.60 7.89
CA TRP A 65 -5.39 -6.91 8.29
C TRP A 65 -6.37 -6.75 7.13
N LEU A 66 -5.88 -6.41 5.92
CA LEU A 66 -6.72 -6.33 4.72
C LEU A 66 -7.31 -7.71 4.35
N TYR A 67 -6.54 -8.79 4.49
CA TYR A 67 -7.02 -10.14 4.23
C TYR A 67 -8.09 -10.58 5.23
N ARG A 68 -7.80 -10.41 6.52
CA ARG A 68 -8.72 -10.71 7.62
C ARG A 68 -10.04 -9.95 7.46
N ASP A 69 -9.95 -8.67 7.08
CA ASP A 69 -11.12 -7.80 6.94
C ASP A 69 -11.83 -7.96 5.59
N GLY A 70 -11.38 -8.87 4.72
CA GLY A 70 -12.04 -9.18 3.45
C GLY A 70 -11.90 -8.10 2.37
N PHE A 71 -10.89 -7.24 2.47
CA PHE A 71 -10.61 -6.17 1.52
C PHE A 71 -9.67 -6.57 0.38
N LEU A 72 -9.02 -7.72 0.48
CA LEU A 72 -8.23 -8.26 -0.61
C LEU A 72 -9.11 -9.02 -1.61
N PRO A 73 -8.76 -9.01 -2.91
CA PRO A 73 -9.41 -9.84 -3.92
C PRO A 73 -9.42 -11.32 -3.53
N GLU A 74 -10.49 -12.04 -3.89
CA GLU A 74 -10.65 -13.46 -3.55
C GLU A 74 -9.56 -14.34 -4.17
N HIS A 75 -9.05 -13.97 -5.35
CA HIS A 75 -8.00 -14.67 -6.08
C HIS A 75 -6.68 -13.90 -6.06
N ILE A 76 -6.17 -13.59 -4.87
CA ILE A 76 -4.88 -12.92 -4.70
C ILE A 76 -3.77 -13.90 -4.30
N CYS A 77 -2.58 -13.72 -4.89
CA CYS A 77 -1.33 -14.36 -4.46
C CYS A 77 -0.34 -13.29 -3.99
N ILE A 78 0.36 -13.54 -2.89
CA ILE A 78 1.38 -12.61 -2.37
C ILE A 78 2.75 -13.26 -2.57
N ILE A 79 3.68 -12.55 -3.22
CA ILE A 79 5.02 -13.05 -3.52
C ILE A 79 6.06 -12.14 -2.88
N GLY A 80 6.75 -12.64 -1.85
CA GLY A 80 7.92 -11.96 -1.31
C GLY A 80 9.15 -12.15 -2.20
N TYR A 81 9.94 -11.09 -2.41
CA TYR A 81 11.17 -11.15 -3.19
C TYR A 81 12.34 -10.45 -2.50
N ALA A 82 13.44 -11.18 -2.24
CA ALA A 82 14.68 -10.58 -1.75
C ALA A 82 15.91 -11.45 -2.02
N ARG A 83 17.11 -10.89 -1.78
CA ARG A 83 18.40 -11.60 -1.92
C ARG A 83 18.58 -12.76 -0.94
N SER A 84 17.96 -12.67 0.24
CA SER A 84 18.12 -13.65 1.31
C SER A 84 17.43 -14.97 0.93
N GLN A 85 18.06 -16.10 1.21
CA GLN A 85 17.41 -17.41 1.09
C GLN A 85 16.53 -17.64 2.33
N LEU A 86 15.23 -17.38 2.21
CA LEU A 86 14.25 -17.51 3.29
C LEU A 86 13.10 -18.40 2.85
N THR A 87 12.39 -18.96 3.83
CA THR A 87 11.12 -19.65 3.62
C THR A 87 9.97 -18.72 4.01
N VAL A 88 8.78 -18.97 3.46
CA VAL A 88 7.55 -18.27 3.86
C VAL A 88 7.34 -18.38 5.37
N GLN A 89 7.52 -19.58 5.94
CA GLN A 89 7.44 -19.79 7.39
C GLN A 89 8.34 -18.83 8.17
N LYS A 90 9.58 -18.64 7.72
CA LYS A 90 10.52 -17.76 8.41
C LYS A 90 10.15 -16.28 8.33
N ILE A 91 9.51 -15.85 7.25
CA ILE A 91 8.98 -14.50 7.10
C ILE A 91 7.86 -14.27 8.12
N PHE A 92 6.93 -15.21 8.21
CA PHE A 92 5.78 -15.10 9.09
C PHE A 92 6.13 -15.24 10.57
N GLU A 93 7.04 -16.14 10.96
CA GLU A 93 7.59 -16.21 12.33
C GLU A 93 8.12 -14.84 12.80
N ASN A 94 8.72 -14.09 11.88
CA ASN A 94 9.29 -12.78 12.17
C ASN A 94 8.21 -11.67 12.22
N ALA A 95 7.21 -11.74 11.34
CA ALA A 95 6.21 -10.70 11.17
C ALA A 95 5.01 -10.85 12.13
N GLU A 96 4.70 -12.06 12.60
CA GLU A 96 3.50 -12.40 13.39
C GLU A 96 3.31 -11.50 14.61
N LYS A 97 4.39 -11.17 15.31
CA LYS A 97 4.33 -10.28 16.49
C LYS A 97 3.81 -8.88 16.21
N TYR A 98 3.86 -8.42 14.95
CA TYR A 98 3.32 -7.13 14.52
C TYR A 98 1.90 -7.24 13.94
N MET A 99 1.46 -8.44 13.59
CA MET A 99 0.13 -8.71 13.02
C MET A 99 -0.98 -8.69 14.06
N LYS A 100 -0.65 -8.95 15.34
CA LYS A 100 -1.61 -9.01 16.47
C LYS A 100 -2.77 -9.98 16.21
N VAL A 101 -2.45 -11.15 15.67
CA VAL A 101 -3.39 -12.23 15.37
C VAL A 101 -4.08 -12.69 16.66
N GLN A 102 -5.41 -12.71 16.67
CA GLN A 102 -6.21 -13.22 17.79
C GLN A 102 -6.37 -14.75 17.70
N ASP A 103 -6.77 -15.38 18.80
CA ASP A 103 -6.88 -16.84 18.87
C ASP A 103 -8.03 -17.41 18.01
N ASP A 104 -9.12 -16.65 17.85
CA ASP A 104 -10.24 -16.97 16.96
C ASP A 104 -9.93 -16.72 15.48
N GLU A 105 -8.89 -15.94 15.16
CA GLU A 105 -8.45 -15.64 13.79
C GLU A 105 -7.47 -16.69 13.21
N ARG A 106 -7.06 -17.69 14.00
CA ARG A 106 -5.94 -18.60 13.65
C ARG A 106 -6.14 -19.39 12.37
N ASP A 107 -7.37 -19.79 12.07
CA ASP A 107 -7.64 -20.55 10.84
C ASP A 107 -7.62 -19.65 9.60
N ILE A 108 -8.08 -18.39 9.72
CA ILE A 108 -7.95 -17.38 8.67
C ILE A 108 -6.48 -17.03 8.47
N TYR A 109 -5.70 -16.94 9.55
CA TYR A 109 -4.26 -16.69 9.50
C TYR A 109 -3.49 -17.79 8.77
N LYS A 110 -3.83 -19.07 9.02
CA LYS A 110 -3.24 -20.19 8.26
C LYS A 110 -3.56 -20.10 6.76
N LYS A 111 -4.80 -19.72 6.41
CA LYS A 111 -5.18 -19.49 5.00
C LYS A 111 -4.39 -18.34 4.39
N PHE A 112 -4.20 -17.24 5.13
CA PHE A 112 -3.36 -16.12 4.70
C PHE A 112 -1.92 -16.58 4.41
N ILE A 113 -1.31 -17.36 5.29
CA ILE A 113 0.05 -17.89 5.04
C ILE A 113 0.07 -18.76 3.77
N SER A 114 -0.98 -19.55 3.52
CA SER A 114 -1.03 -20.45 2.36
C SER A 114 -1.08 -19.74 0.99
N ILE A 115 -1.56 -18.50 0.94
CA ILE A 115 -1.57 -17.68 -0.29
C ILE A 115 -0.27 -16.88 -0.49
N ASN A 116 0.70 -17.02 0.43
CA ASN A 116 2.00 -16.38 0.34
C ASN A 116 3.05 -17.33 -0.22
N SER A 117 3.87 -16.82 -1.13
CA SER A 117 5.04 -17.48 -1.71
C SER A 117 6.27 -16.59 -1.56
N TYR A 118 7.47 -17.18 -1.71
CA TYR A 118 8.72 -16.45 -1.61
C TYR A 118 9.70 -16.88 -2.70
N VAL A 119 10.35 -15.90 -3.32
CA VAL A 119 11.37 -16.11 -4.34
C VAL A 119 12.64 -15.38 -3.93
N ALA A 120 13.75 -16.10 -3.87
CA ALA A 120 15.06 -15.51 -3.66
C ALA A 120 15.71 -15.13 -5.00
N GLY A 121 16.27 -13.92 -5.09
CA GLY A 121 16.94 -13.45 -6.29
C GLY A 121 17.62 -12.09 -6.11
N SER A 122 18.52 -11.73 -7.03
CA SER A 122 19.22 -10.45 -6.99
C SER A 122 18.35 -9.31 -7.54
N TYR A 123 18.77 -8.07 -7.31
CA TYR A 123 18.07 -6.87 -7.79
C TYR A 123 18.59 -6.36 -9.13
N ASP A 124 19.61 -7.01 -9.68
CA ASP A 124 20.39 -6.59 -10.85
C ASP A 124 20.58 -7.68 -11.91
N ASN A 125 20.09 -8.89 -11.66
CA ASN A 125 20.23 -10.02 -12.58
C ASN A 125 18.93 -10.29 -13.34
N LYS A 126 19.01 -10.18 -14.66
CA LYS A 126 17.94 -10.53 -15.60
C LYS A 126 17.31 -11.90 -15.33
N LYS A 127 18.12 -12.95 -15.14
CA LYS A 127 17.62 -14.32 -15.01
C LYS A 127 16.72 -14.50 -13.79
N ASP A 128 16.99 -13.74 -12.72
CA ASP A 128 16.21 -13.82 -11.50
C ASP A 128 14.81 -13.21 -11.70
N PHE A 129 14.69 -12.15 -12.50
CA PHE A 129 13.40 -11.56 -12.88
C PHE A 129 12.62 -12.42 -13.88
N GLU A 130 13.30 -13.09 -14.81
CA GLU A 130 12.66 -14.09 -15.69
C GLU A 130 12.08 -15.26 -14.86
N ASN A 131 12.85 -15.76 -13.89
CA ASN A 131 12.39 -16.79 -12.95
C ASN A 131 11.23 -16.28 -12.07
N LEU A 132 11.31 -15.05 -11.55
CA LEU A 132 10.22 -14.44 -10.78
C LEU A 132 8.92 -14.37 -11.60
N ASN A 133 9.01 -13.95 -12.87
CA ASN A 133 7.87 -13.89 -13.77
C ASN A 133 7.28 -15.28 -14.05
N HIS A 134 8.13 -16.28 -14.26
CA HIS A 134 7.71 -17.67 -14.45
C HIS A 134 6.91 -18.18 -13.25
N GLN A 135 7.47 -18.06 -12.04
CA GLN A 135 6.82 -18.52 -10.81
C GLN A 135 5.50 -17.77 -10.56
N ALA A 136 5.45 -16.47 -10.84
CA ALA A 136 4.22 -15.69 -10.73
C ALA A 136 3.11 -16.19 -11.67
N ASN A 137 3.46 -16.54 -12.92
CA ASN A 137 2.51 -17.09 -13.88
C ASN A 137 2.03 -18.50 -13.50
N GLU A 138 2.92 -19.34 -12.94
CA GLU A 138 2.55 -20.67 -12.45
C GLU A 138 1.58 -20.59 -11.27
N LEU A 139 1.84 -19.69 -10.32
CA LEU A 139 0.99 -19.51 -9.13
C LEU A 139 -0.39 -18.95 -9.47
N SER A 140 -0.43 -17.92 -10.31
CA SER A 140 -1.70 -17.29 -10.73
C SER A 140 -2.46 -18.10 -11.79
N LYS A 141 -1.80 -19.05 -12.44
CA LYS A 141 -2.28 -19.81 -13.61
C LYS A 141 -2.72 -18.91 -14.78
N GLN A 142 -2.29 -17.65 -14.79
CA GLN A 142 -2.71 -16.63 -15.75
C GLN A 142 -1.56 -15.66 -16.04
N GLU A 143 -1.16 -15.53 -17.31
CA GLU A 143 -0.15 -14.55 -17.70
C GLU A 143 -0.66 -13.09 -17.70
N SER A 144 -1.99 -12.93 -17.64
CA SER A 144 -2.68 -11.63 -17.60
C SER A 144 -3.12 -11.23 -16.19
N ALA A 145 -2.65 -11.93 -15.15
CA ALA A 145 -2.92 -11.56 -13.77
C ALA A 145 -2.47 -10.11 -13.50
N HIS A 146 -3.29 -9.34 -12.79
CA HIS A 146 -2.91 -7.97 -12.41
C HIS A 146 -1.78 -8.01 -11.38
N ARG A 147 -0.87 -7.04 -11.44
CA ARG A 147 0.36 -7.08 -10.63
C ARG A 147 0.59 -5.78 -9.87
N PHE A 148 0.73 -5.90 -8.56
CA PHE A 148 1.18 -4.84 -7.68
C PHE A 148 2.64 -5.09 -7.29
N PHE A 149 3.51 -4.10 -7.45
CA PHE A 149 4.92 -4.18 -7.08
C PHE A 149 5.19 -3.19 -5.95
N TYR A 150 5.30 -3.66 -4.72
CA TYR A 150 5.69 -2.83 -3.58
C TYR A 150 7.21 -2.83 -3.39
N LEU A 151 7.85 -1.69 -3.64
CA LEU A 151 9.31 -1.52 -3.51
C LEU A 151 9.73 -1.11 -2.10
N ALA A 152 9.79 -2.08 -1.18
CA ALA A 152 10.35 -1.88 0.16
C ALA A 152 11.89 -2.00 0.15
N LEU A 153 12.52 -1.28 -0.78
CA LEU A 153 13.94 -1.35 -1.08
C LEU A 153 14.65 -0.01 -0.80
N PRO A 154 15.97 0.00 -0.60
CA PRO A 154 16.72 1.25 -0.56
C PRO A 154 16.76 1.93 -1.95
N PRO A 155 16.88 3.27 -2.01
CA PRO A 155 16.91 4.01 -3.28
C PRO A 155 18.01 3.58 -4.26
N SER A 156 19.12 3.04 -3.74
CA SER A 156 20.28 2.64 -4.53
C SER A 156 20.00 1.53 -5.55
N VAL A 157 18.92 0.76 -5.37
CA VAL A 157 18.55 -0.33 -6.29
C VAL A 157 17.30 -0.01 -7.10
N TYR A 158 16.67 1.16 -6.92
CA TYR A 158 15.40 1.49 -7.55
C TYR A 158 15.49 1.51 -9.07
N GLU A 159 16.50 2.17 -9.63
CA GLU A 159 16.62 2.31 -11.08
C GLU A 159 16.72 0.94 -11.77
N CYS A 160 17.62 0.09 -11.27
CA CYS A 160 17.82 -1.25 -11.82
C CYS A 160 16.58 -2.15 -11.66
N VAL A 161 15.96 -2.16 -10.47
CA VAL A 161 14.77 -2.98 -10.21
C VAL A 161 13.59 -2.55 -11.08
N THR A 162 13.34 -1.25 -11.20
CA THR A 162 12.20 -0.73 -11.97
C THR A 162 12.34 -1.01 -13.47
N GLU A 163 13.55 -0.89 -14.00
CA GLU A 163 13.87 -1.30 -15.38
C GLU A 163 13.60 -2.79 -15.59
N LEU A 164 14.14 -3.66 -14.73
CA LEU A 164 13.96 -5.11 -14.84
C LEU A 164 12.51 -5.55 -14.66
N ILE A 165 11.74 -4.92 -13.76
CA ILE A 165 10.29 -5.15 -13.61
C ILE A 165 9.58 -4.85 -14.92
N SER A 166 9.86 -3.69 -15.53
CA SER A 166 9.21 -3.27 -16.76
C SER A 166 9.51 -4.19 -17.93
N LEU A 167 10.75 -4.70 -18.02
CA LEU A 167 11.19 -5.54 -19.13
C LEU A 167 10.73 -7.00 -19.01
N TYR A 168 10.71 -7.57 -17.80
CA TYR A 168 10.53 -9.02 -17.59
C TYR A 168 9.29 -9.41 -16.81
N CYS A 169 8.71 -8.49 -16.03
CA CYS A 169 7.61 -8.80 -15.10
C CYS A 169 6.32 -8.03 -15.41
N ARG A 170 6.20 -7.37 -16.57
CA ARG A 170 4.95 -6.75 -17.02
C ARG A 170 3.95 -7.84 -17.45
N PRO A 171 2.69 -7.82 -16.98
CA PRO A 171 1.71 -8.83 -17.37
C PRO A 171 1.25 -8.65 -18.81
N LYS A 172 0.72 -9.71 -19.43
CA LYS A 172 0.10 -9.62 -20.77
C LYS A 172 -1.28 -8.96 -20.67
N SER A 173 -1.68 -8.26 -21.72
CA SER A 173 -3.03 -7.68 -21.83
C SER A 173 -4.11 -8.77 -21.66
N PRO A 174 -5.20 -8.54 -20.90
CA PRO A 174 -5.66 -7.26 -20.32
C PRO A 174 -5.12 -6.95 -18.91
N GLY A 175 -4.09 -7.67 -18.45
CA GLY A 175 -3.43 -7.41 -17.17
C GLY A 175 -2.82 -6.02 -17.10
N TRP A 176 -2.76 -5.46 -15.90
CA TRP A 176 -2.16 -4.15 -15.63
C TRP A 176 -1.16 -4.27 -14.49
N LEU A 177 -0.28 -3.28 -14.39
CA LEU A 177 0.78 -3.22 -13.40
C LEU A 177 0.65 -1.93 -12.58
N ARG A 178 0.81 -2.01 -11.26
CA ARG A 178 0.94 -0.85 -10.37
C ARG A 178 2.23 -0.96 -9.56
N LEU A 179 3.04 0.08 -9.61
CA LEU A 179 4.31 0.20 -8.92
C LEU A 179 4.16 1.12 -7.70
N ILE A 180 4.33 0.58 -6.50
CA ILE A 180 4.29 1.32 -5.25
C ILE A 180 5.72 1.61 -4.81
N VAL A 181 6.07 2.90 -4.74
CA VAL A 181 7.42 3.38 -4.42
C VAL A 181 7.44 4.17 -3.12
N GLU A 182 8.45 3.91 -2.31
CA GLU A 182 8.64 4.56 -1.01
C GLU A 182 9.62 5.72 -1.10
N LYS A 183 9.51 6.63 -0.14
CA LYS A 183 10.48 7.71 0.04
C LYS A 183 11.86 7.16 0.44
N PRO A 184 12.97 7.85 0.13
CA PRO A 184 13.07 9.20 -0.46
C PRO A 184 13.00 9.26 -1.99
N PHE A 185 12.26 10.25 -2.52
CA PHE A 185 12.15 10.53 -3.97
C PHE A 185 13.25 11.50 -4.45
N GLY A 186 14.51 11.14 -4.18
CA GLY A 186 15.66 12.03 -4.36
C GLY A 186 15.99 12.87 -3.12
N LYS A 187 17.10 13.61 -3.17
CA LYS A 187 17.60 14.49 -2.08
C LYS A 187 17.40 15.98 -2.36
N ASN A 188 17.11 16.34 -3.61
CA ASN A 188 16.93 17.69 -4.13
C ASN A 188 16.16 17.64 -5.47
N LEU A 189 15.84 18.81 -6.03
CA LEU A 189 15.12 18.92 -7.31
C LEU A 189 15.80 18.13 -8.44
N GLU A 190 17.13 18.22 -8.58
CA GLU A 190 17.86 17.54 -9.65
C GLU A 190 17.78 16.01 -9.53
N SER A 191 18.04 15.45 -8.35
CA SER A 191 17.97 14.01 -8.10
C SER A 191 16.53 13.47 -8.16
N SER A 192 15.55 14.26 -7.72
CA SER A 192 14.13 13.91 -7.87
C SER A 192 13.69 13.88 -9.32
N ASN A 193 14.13 14.86 -10.13
CA ASN A 193 13.89 14.89 -11.57
C ASN A 193 14.55 13.71 -12.28
N LYS A 194 15.79 13.33 -11.89
CA LYS A 194 16.47 12.14 -12.44
C LYS A 194 15.65 10.88 -12.20
N LEU A 195 15.17 10.66 -10.97
CA LEU A 195 14.33 9.51 -10.64
C LEU A 195 13.00 9.53 -11.42
N SER A 196 12.34 10.69 -11.49
CA SER A 196 11.07 10.82 -12.23
C SER A 196 11.24 10.56 -13.73
N VAL A 197 12.30 11.10 -14.34
CA VAL A 197 12.63 10.84 -15.75
C VAL A 197 12.95 9.36 -15.97
N HIS A 198 13.63 8.70 -15.04
CA HIS A 198 13.87 7.25 -15.12
C HIS A 198 12.57 6.46 -15.08
N LEU A 199 11.71 6.70 -14.09
CA LEU A 199 10.44 5.98 -13.94
C LEU A 199 9.52 6.18 -15.16
N ASN A 200 9.42 7.41 -15.67
CA ASN A 200 8.58 7.75 -16.81
C ASN A 200 9.02 7.11 -18.14
N LYS A 201 10.25 6.57 -18.23
CA LYS A 201 10.68 5.79 -19.41
C LYS A 201 10.02 4.41 -19.46
N PHE A 202 9.65 3.86 -18.31
CA PHE A 202 9.23 2.47 -18.16
C PHE A 202 7.76 2.32 -17.73
N PHE A 203 7.23 3.32 -17.03
CA PHE A 203 5.90 3.32 -16.45
C PHE A 203 5.16 4.59 -16.83
N THR A 204 3.85 4.46 -17.01
CA THR A 204 2.95 5.61 -17.10
C THR A 204 2.63 6.14 -15.70
N GLU A 205 2.24 7.41 -15.59
CA GLU A 205 1.98 8.02 -14.28
C GLU A 205 0.83 7.33 -13.53
N GLU A 206 -0.16 6.77 -14.23
CA GLU A 206 -1.27 5.99 -13.64
C GLU A 206 -0.82 4.66 -13.02
N GLU A 207 0.34 4.15 -13.43
CA GLU A 207 0.93 2.93 -12.89
C GLU A 207 1.78 3.23 -11.65
N ILE A 208 2.16 4.49 -11.37
CA ILE A 208 3.10 4.84 -10.29
C ILE A 208 2.35 5.37 -9.07
N TYR A 209 2.55 4.72 -7.92
CA TYR A 209 1.99 5.08 -6.63
C TYR A 209 3.11 5.48 -5.68
N ARG A 210 3.35 6.80 -5.54
CA ARG A 210 4.36 7.34 -4.62
C ARG A 210 3.77 7.46 -3.22
N ILE A 211 4.35 6.75 -2.26
CA ILE A 211 3.84 6.70 -0.89
C ILE A 211 4.32 7.91 -0.09
N ASP A 212 3.34 8.70 0.35
CA ASP A 212 3.44 9.53 1.55
C ASP A 212 2.40 9.03 2.57
N HIS A 213 2.88 8.34 3.61
CA HIS A 213 2.01 7.71 4.60
C HIS A 213 1.20 8.71 5.43
N TYR A 214 1.53 10.02 5.43
CA TYR A 214 0.67 11.02 6.09
C TYR A 214 -0.66 11.20 5.36
N LEU A 215 -0.69 11.00 4.03
CA LEU A 215 -1.92 11.06 3.25
C LEU A 215 -2.90 9.91 3.58
N GLY A 216 -2.39 8.84 4.20
CA GLY A 216 -3.21 7.74 4.71
C GLY A 216 -3.78 7.97 6.12
N LYS A 217 -3.43 9.07 6.80
CA LYS A 217 -3.96 9.36 8.15
C LYS A 217 -5.38 9.91 8.03
N GLU A 218 -6.28 9.35 8.82
CA GLU A 218 -7.70 9.72 8.87
C GLU A 218 -7.93 11.23 8.96
N MET A 219 -7.26 11.90 9.91
CA MET A 219 -7.40 13.35 10.09
C MET A 219 -6.89 14.17 8.90
N VAL A 220 -5.91 13.69 8.15
CA VAL A 220 -5.41 14.36 6.94
C VAL A 220 -6.43 14.22 5.81
N GLN A 221 -7.02 13.03 5.63
CA GLN A 221 -8.09 12.80 4.65
C GLN A 221 -9.33 13.65 4.95
N ASN A 222 -9.67 13.83 6.23
CA ASN A 222 -10.81 14.64 6.67
C ASN A 222 -10.66 16.14 6.37
N ILE A 223 -9.46 16.66 6.08
CA ILE A 223 -9.27 18.08 5.72
C ILE A 223 -10.11 18.46 4.49
N ILE A 224 -10.19 17.59 3.49
CA ILE A 224 -10.97 17.85 2.26
C ILE A 224 -12.46 17.92 2.59
N VAL A 225 -12.97 16.95 3.36
CA VAL A 225 -14.38 16.91 3.79
C VAL A 225 -14.72 18.16 4.62
N LEU A 226 -13.89 18.50 5.60
CA LEU A 226 -14.10 19.68 6.44
C LEU A 226 -14.17 20.97 5.60
N ARG A 227 -13.24 21.15 4.66
CA ARG A 227 -13.16 22.37 3.84
C ARG A 227 -14.29 22.52 2.84
N PHE A 228 -14.71 21.44 2.19
CA PHE A 228 -15.60 21.53 1.03
C PHE A 228 -17.03 21.05 1.28
N ALA A 229 -17.26 20.16 2.25
CA ALA A 229 -18.63 19.72 2.58
C ALA A 229 -19.37 20.70 3.51
N ASN A 230 -18.66 21.65 4.15
CA ASN A 230 -19.23 22.58 5.11
C ASN A 230 -19.29 24.00 4.53
N GLN A 231 -20.50 24.53 4.30
CA GLN A 231 -20.71 25.87 3.74
C GLN A 231 -20.11 27.01 4.59
N ILE A 232 -20.07 26.83 5.92
CA ILE A 232 -19.51 27.83 6.83
C ILE A 232 -17.98 27.87 6.66
N LEU A 233 -17.33 26.70 6.76
CA LEU A 233 -15.88 26.60 6.64
C LEU A 233 -15.40 27.01 5.24
N SER A 234 -16.13 26.64 4.19
CA SER A 234 -15.76 27.02 2.81
C SER A 234 -15.78 28.53 2.59
N ARG A 235 -16.69 29.27 3.24
CA ARG A 235 -16.78 30.74 3.12
C ARG A 235 -15.67 31.48 3.86
N VAL A 236 -15.22 30.95 5.00
CA VAL A 236 -14.15 31.58 5.81
C VAL A 236 -12.75 31.09 5.44
N TRP A 237 -12.62 30.15 4.50
CA TRP A 237 -11.32 29.61 4.07
C TRP A 237 -10.62 30.51 3.04
N ASN A 238 -10.33 31.76 3.39
CA ASN A 238 -9.65 32.73 2.53
C ASN A 238 -8.84 33.77 3.32
N ARG A 239 -8.08 34.60 2.59
CA ARG A 239 -7.19 35.64 3.15
C ARG A 239 -7.90 36.75 3.93
N ASP A 240 -9.20 36.93 3.71
CA ASP A 240 -9.97 37.99 4.37
C ASP A 240 -10.43 37.54 5.77
N SER A 241 -10.43 36.23 6.04
CA SER A 241 -10.85 35.64 7.32
C SER A 241 -9.74 34.93 8.09
N ILE A 242 -8.71 34.40 7.41
CA ILE A 242 -7.60 33.65 8.03
C ILE A 242 -6.40 34.56 8.24
N ALA A 243 -6.00 34.74 9.50
CA ALA A 243 -4.79 35.50 9.86
C ALA A 243 -3.49 34.71 9.61
N ALA A 244 -3.45 33.41 9.92
CA ALA A 244 -2.29 32.55 9.73
C ALA A 244 -2.68 31.05 9.68
N VAL A 245 -1.82 30.24 9.06
CA VAL A 245 -1.93 28.76 9.04
C VAL A 245 -0.66 28.18 9.63
N ASN A 246 -0.79 27.39 10.70
CA ASN A 246 0.34 26.77 11.38
C ASN A 246 0.31 25.25 11.15
N ILE A 247 1.41 24.70 10.63
CA ILE A 247 1.60 23.25 10.45
C ILE A 247 2.73 22.84 11.39
N ILE A 248 2.41 22.00 12.38
CA ILE A 248 3.33 21.64 13.46
C ILE A 248 3.57 20.13 13.43
N PHE A 249 4.83 19.74 13.31
CA PHE A 249 5.29 18.38 13.49
C PHE A 249 6.23 18.33 14.70
N LYS A 250 5.89 17.48 15.69
CA LYS A 250 6.66 17.31 16.93
C LYS A 250 6.77 15.83 17.25
N GLU A 251 7.96 15.42 17.67
CA GLU A 251 8.25 14.08 18.18
C GLU A 251 8.87 14.23 19.57
N ASP A 252 8.53 13.32 20.48
CA ASP A 252 9.11 13.22 21.82
C ASP A 252 10.35 12.31 21.86
N ILE A 253 10.79 11.83 20.69
CA ILE A 253 11.93 10.94 20.50
C ILE A 253 13.07 11.64 19.72
N GLY A 254 14.31 11.27 20.03
CA GLY A 254 15.49 11.68 19.26
C GLY A 254 15.77 10.75 18.06
N THR A 255 16.99 10.76 17.53
CA THR A 255 17.36 9.94 16.36
C THR A 255 17.44 8.44 16.62
N GLN A 256 17.35 7.98 17.87
CA GLN A 256 17.25 6.57 18.29
C GLN A 256 18.14 5.58 17.50
N GLY A 257 19.43 5.89 17.37
CA GLY A 257 20.40 5.03 16.67
C GLY A 257 20.38 5.13 15.14
N ARG A 258 19.53 5.99 14.56
CA ARG A 258 19.47 6.31 13.12
C ARG A 258 20.13 7.65 12.78
N GLY A 259 21.01 8.14 13.65
CA GLY A 259 21.69 9.42 13.50
C GLY A 259 22.39 9.60 12.16
N GLY A 260 23.08 8.56 11.66
CA GLY A 260 23.77 8.65 10.36
C GLY A 260 22.83 8.85 9.17
N TYR A 261 21.65 8.21 9.17
CA TYR A 261 20.64 8.45 8.13
C TYR A 261 20.02 9.85 8.30
N PHE A 262 19.73 10.26 9.53
CA PHE A 262 19.17 11.59 9.80
C PHE A 262 20.13 12.72 9.42
N ASP A 263 21.44 12.54 9.60
CA ASP A 263 22.46 13.54 9.26
C ASP A 263 22.51 13.84 7.75
N GLU A 264 22.30 12.82 6.90
CA GLU A 264 22.30 13.00 5.45
C GLU A 264 21.08 13.76 4.90
N PHE A 265 19.92 13.65 5.57
CA PHE A 265 18.66 14.19 5.08
C PHE A 265 18.20 15.42 5.85
N GLY A 266 18.42 15.46 7.16
CA GLY A 266 17.94 16.49 8.08
C GLY A 266 16.42 16.44 8.27
N ILE A 267 15.87 17.41 9.01
CA ILE A 267 14.44 17.49 9.31
C ILE A 267 13.57 18.07 8.18
N ILE A 268 14.17 18.80 7.24
CA ILE A 268 13.46 19.45 6.14
C ILE A 268 13.08 18.46 5.03
N ARG A 269 13.83 17.36 4.89
CA ARG A 269 13.64 16.34 3.86
C ARG A 269 12.86 15.15 4.41
#